data_AF-A0A5E9ARN2-F1
#
_entry.id   AF-A0A5E9ARN2-F1
#
_cell.length_a   1.000
_cell.length_b   1.000
_cell.length_c   1.000
_cell.angle_alpha   90.00
_cell.angle_beta   90.00
_cell.angle_gamma   90.00
#
_symmetry.space_group_name_H-M   'P 1'
#
loop_
_entity.id
_entity.type
_entity.pdbx_description
1 polymer ?
#
loop_
_entity_poly.entity_id
_entity_poly.type
_entity_poly.pdbx_seq_one_letter_code
_entity_poly.pdbx_strand_id
1 'polypeptide(L)' 'RLVKEAEVPWEDEKFIYLAASRQPASARAARVLAPPKGGSGKVVLKLCRPDGSADEQLFSKRDGDVFKAARRVDWGDTLG' A
#
# COMPACT_ATOMS: atom_id res chain seq x y z
N ARG A 1 -6.81 -11.87 47.24
CA ARG A 1 -6.72 -12.69 46.01
C ARG A 1 -6.04 -11.83 44.95
N LEU A 2 -4.72 -11.96 44.80
CA LEU A 2 -3.93 -11.21 43.81
C LEU A 2 -4.04 -11.95 42.47
N VAL A 3 -4.60 -11.29 41.46
CA VAL A 3 -4.68 -11.81 40.10
C VAL A 3 -3.31 -11.60 39.46
N LYS A 4 -2.70 -12.67 38.92
CA LYS A 4 -1.46 -12.56 38.16
C LYS A 4 -1.77 -11.86 36.84
N GLU A 5 -1.26 -10.65 36.65
CA GLU A 5 -1.27 -9.92 35.38
C GLU A 5 -0.29 -10.61 34.41
N ALA A 6 -0.75 -11.65 33.72
CA ALA A 6 0.02 -12.30 32.67
C ALA A 6 -0.41 -11.74 31.30
N GLU A 7 0.56 -11.22 30.55
CA GLU A 7 0.38 -10.86 29.15
C GLU A 7 0.30 -12.13 28.31
N VAL A 8 -0.73 -12.26 27.47
CA VAL A 8 -0.90 -13.44 26.61
C VAL A 8 -0.03 -13.24 25.37
N PRO A 9 0.90 -14.16 25.05
CA PRO A 9 1.67 -14.06 23.83
C PRO A 9 0.72 -14.20 22.63
N TRP A 10 0.63 -13.15 21.80
CA TRP A 10 -0.12 -13.22 20.55
C TRP A 10 0.75 -13.90 19.48
N GLU A 11 0.15 -14.76 18.68
CA GLU A 11 0.78 -15.25 17.45
C GLU A 11 0.47 -14.28 16.30
N ASP A 12 1.50 -13.86 15.58
CA ASP A 12 1.38 -13.02 14.37
C ASP A 12 1.12 -13.92 13.15
N GLU A 13 -0.10 -14.45 13.06
CA GLU A 13 -0.52 -15.24 11.89
C GLU A 13 -0.91 -14.31 10.73
N LYS A 14 -0.32 -14.55 9.55
CA LYS A 14 -0.56 -13.72 8.36
C LYS A 14 -1.84 -14.17 7.66
N PHE A 15 -2.82 -13.27 7.59
CA PHE A 15 -4.09 -13.49 6.88
C PHE A 15 -4.20 -12.64 5.61
N ILE A 16 -4.97 -13.13 4.64
CA ILE A 16 -5.43 -12.38 3.47
C ILE A 16 -6.95 -12.49 3.37
N TYR A 17 -7.62 -11.37 3.10
CA TYR A 17 -9.09 -11.31 2.95
C TYR A 17 -9.46 -10.85 1.53
N LEU A 18 -10.55 -11.37 0.99
CA LEU A 18 -11.14 -10.94 -0.28
C LEU A 18 -12.59 -10.52 -0.06
N ALA A 19 -12.93 -9.32 -0.52
CA ALA A 19 -14.32 -8.85 -0.57
C ALA A 19 -14.74 -8.69 -2.04
N ALA A 20 -15.81 -9.37 -2.44
CA ALA A 20 -16.33 -9.34 -3.80
C ALA A 20 -17.80 -8.91 -3.82
N SER A 21 -18.23 -8.23 -4.89
CA SER A 21 -19.60 -7.77 -5.09
C SER A 21 -20.00 -7.94 -6.55
N ARG A 22 -21.30 -8.14 -6.81
CA ARG A 22 -21.89 -8.09 -8.16
C ARG A 22 -22.10 -6.65 -8.64
N GLN A 23 -22.10 -5.69 -7.72
CA GLN A 23 -22.25 -4.28 -8.05
C GLN A 23 -20.91 -3.72 -8.58
N PRO A 24 -20.94 -2.88 -9.64
CA PRO A 24 -19.73 -2.26 -10.15
C PRO A 24 -19.09 -1.39 -9.06
N ALA A 25 -17.76 -1.49 -8.92
CA ALA A 25 -17.02 -0.59 -8.04
C ALA A 25 -16.96 0.81 -8.69
N SER A 26 -17.00 1.86 -7.86
CA SER A 26 -16.65 3.20 -8.34
C SER A 26 -15.23 3.19 -8.89
N ALA A 27 -14.95 3.99 -9.93
CA ALA A 27 -13.59 4.22 -10.38
C ALA A 27 -12.73 4.72 -9.20
N ARG A 28 -11.52 4.18 -9.07
CA ARG A 28 -10.58 4.51 -7.98
C ARG A 28 -9.28 4.97 -8.60
N ALA A 29 -8.63 5.95 -7.99
CA ALA A 29 -7.25 6.27 -8.33
C ALA A 29 -6.35 5.05 -8.05
N ALA A 30 -5.19 5.02 -8.70
CA ALA A 30 -4.23 3.94 -8.50
C ALA A 30 -3.81 3.86 -7.03
N ARG A 31 -3.77 2.65 -6.46
CA ARG A 31 -3.43 2.41 -5.05
C ARG A 31 -2.10 1.71 -4.89
N VAL A 32 -1.35 2.10 -3.88
CA VAL A 32 -0.12 1.42 -3.46
C VAL A 32 -0.47 0.06 -2.85
N LEU A 33 0.11 -1.02 -3.40
CA LEU A 33 -0.15 -2.41 -3.01
C LEU A 33 0.92 -2.99 -2.09
N ALA A 34 2.06 -2.32 -1.94
CA ALA A 34 3.18 -2.76 -1.13
C ALA A 34 4.00 -1.55 -0.66
N PRO A 35 4.76 -1.66 0.44
CA PRO A 35 5.64 -0.59 0.89
C PRO A 35 6.53 -0.05 -0.25
N PRO A 36 6.68 1.28 -0.40
CA PRO A 36 7.52 1.87 -1.42
C PRO A 36 8.97 1.36 -1.38
N LYS A 37 9.51 0.96 -2.53
CA LYS A 37 10.92 0.56 -2.64
C LYS A 37 11.77 1.79 -2.97
N GLY A 38 12.32 2.42 -1.94
CA GLY A 38 13.13 3.64 -2.06
C GLY A 38 14.58 3.38 -2.51
N GLY A 39 15.19 4.39 -3.14
CA GLY A 39 16.62 4.46 -3.45
C GLY A 39 17.07 5.90 -3.69
N SER A 40 18.38 6.13 -3.87
CA SER A 40 18.90 7.48 -4.09
C SER A 40 18.31 8.11 -5.35
N GLY A 41 17.39 9.07 -5.17
CA GLY A 41 16.72 9.79 -6.24
C GLY A 41 15.65 9.01 -7.02
N LYS A 42 15.19 7.87 -6.49
CA LYS A 42 14.12 7.06 -7.09
C LYS A 42 13.26 6.34 -6.07
N VAL A 43 12.03 6.00 -6.45
CA VAL A 43 11.13 5.14 -5.69
C VAL A 43 10.33 4.29 -6.67
N VAL A 44 10.22 2.99 -6.38
CA VAL A 44 9.36 2.08 -7.14
C VAL A 44 8.13 1.77 -6.31
N LEU A 45 6.96 1.94 -6.92
CA LEU A 45 5.67 1.64 -6.30
C LEU A 45 5.00 0.49 -7.04
N LYS A 46 4.49 -0.50 -6.31
CA LYS A 46 3.57 -1.49 -6.85
C LYS A 46 2.16 -0.89 -6.78
N LEU A 47 1.50 -0.72 -7.92
CA LEU A 47 0.22 -0.02 -8.02
C LEU A 47 -0.89 -0.94 -8.53
N CYS A 48 -2.06 -0.90 -7.90
CA CYS A 48 -3.32 -1.38 -8.46
C CYS A 48 -3.92 -0.25 -9.29
N ARG A 49 -4.16 -0.49 -10.57
CA ARG A 49 -4.61 0.51 -11.52
C ARG A 49 -6.12 0.47 -11.76
N PRO A 50 -6.71 1.56 -12.29
CA PRO A 50 -8.15 1.62 -12.57
C PRO A 50 -8.64 0.57 -13.58
N ASP A 51 -7.75 0.07 -14.44
CA ASP A 51 -8.02 -0.98 -15.42
C ASP A 51 -7.97 -2.40 -14.83
N GLY A 52 -7.72 -2.53 -13.52
CA GLY A 52 -7.60 -3.81 -12.82
C GLY A 52 -6.21 -4.46 -12.91
N SER A 53 -5.25 -3.83 -13.61
CA SER A 53 -3.87 -4.31 -13.65
C SER A 53 -3.11 -3.98 -12.37
N ALA A 54 -2.06 -4.75 -12.09
CA ALA A 54 -1.15 -4.48 -10.99
C ALA A 54 0.30 -4.57 -11.45
N ASP A 55 1.01 -3.43 -11.50
CA ASP A 55 2.40 -3.38 -11.98
C ASP A 55 3.28 -2.49 -11.09
N GLU A 56 4.59 -2.60 -11.28
CA GLU A 56 5.55 -1.67 -10.69
C GLU A 56 5.73 -0.42 -11.57
N GLN A 57 5.82 0.74 -10.94
CA GLN A 57 6.09 2.02 -11.59
C GLN A 57 7.23 2.75 -10.89
N LEU A 58 8.22 3.19 -11.68
CA LEU A 58 9.37 3.95 -11.22
C LEU A 58 9.07 5.45 -11.26
N PHE A 59 9.26 6.11 -10.13
CA PHE A 59 9.31 7.56 -10.01
C PHE A 59 10.73 7.98 -9.61
N SER A 60 11.16 9.15 -10.08
CA SER A 60 12.52 9.64 -9.93
C SER A 60 12.53 11.15 -9.74
N LYS A 61 13.68 11.73 -9.35
CA LYS A 61 13.81 13.19 -9.15
C LYS A 61 13.30 14.05 -10.33
N ARG A 62 13.36 13.54 -11.56
CA ARG A 62 12.88 14.24 -12.77
C ARG A 62 11.36 14.44 -12.78
N ASP A 63 10.63 13.61 -12.03
CA ASP A 63 9.17 13.64 -11.94
C ASP A 63 8.68 14.67 -10.89
N GLY A 64 9.59 15.49 -10.35
CA GLY A 64 9.25 16.69 -9.58
C GLY A 64 8.38 16.42 -8.35
N ASP A 65 7.21 17.08 -8.29
CA ASP A 65 6.28 16.96 -7.17
C ASP A 65 5.63 15.58 -7.07
N VAL A 66 5.43 14.89 -8.20
CA VAL A 66 4.95 13.50 -8.19
C VAL A 66 5.95 12.60 -7.48
N PHE A 67 7.26 12.82 -7.67
CA PHE A 67 8.28 12.10 -6.91
C PHE A 67 8.34 12.49 -5.42
N LYS A 68 7.97 13.73 -5.07
CA LYS A 68 7.82 14.13 -3.65
C LYS A 68 6.62 13.44 -3.00
N ALA A 69 5.52 13.27 -3.71
CA ALA A 69 4.35 12.53 -3.24
C ALA A 69 4.67 11.02 -3.16
N ALA A 70 5.16 10.43 -4.25
CA ALA A 70 5.44 9.00 -4.36
C ALA A 70 6.44 8.45 -3.33
N ARG A 71 7.33 9.29 -2.77
CA ARG A 71 8.25 8.84 -1.71
C ARG A 71 7.62 8.81 -0.31
N ARG A 72 6.43 9.41 -0.15
CA ARG A 72 5.76 9.63 1.14
C ARG A 72 4.48 8.81 1.31
N VAL A 73 4.02 8.15 0.25
CA VAL A 73 2.85 7.27 0.30
C VAL A 73 3.14 6.01 1.09
N ASP A 74 2.12 5.44 1.70
CA ASP A 74 2.14 4.14 2.36
C ASP A 74 1.19 3.15 1.67
N TRP A 75 1.14 1.91 2.15
CA TRP A 75 0.24 0.88 1.65
C TRP A 75 -1.23 1.32 1.74
N GLY A 76 -1.95 1.21 0.61
CA GLY A 76 -3.36 1.60 0.50
C GLY A 76 -3.59 3.04 0.01
N ASP A 77 -2.57 3.90 0.09
CA ASP A 77 -2.63 5.28 -0.38
C ASP A 77 -2.83 5.34 -1.89
N THR A 78 -3.40 6.46 -2.35
CA THR A 78 -3.55 6.78 -3.76
C THR A 78 -2.48 7.74 -4.24
N LEU A 79 -2.07 7.62 -5.50
CA LEU A 79 -1.26 8.63 -6.18
C LEU A 79 -2.19 9.54 -7.01
N GLY A 80 -2.29 10.81 -6.61
CA GLY A 80 -3.12 11.83 -7.26
C GLY A 80 -2.75 13.21 -6.73
#